data_AF-A0A2M9PBW6-F1
#
_entry.id   AF-A0A2M9PBW6-F1
#
_cell.length_a   1.000
_cell.length_b   1.000
_cell.length_c   1.000
_cell.angle_alpha   90.00
_cell.angle_beta   90.00
_cell.angle_gamma   90.00
#
_symmetry.space_group_name_H-M   'P 1'
#
loop_
_entity.id
_entity.type
_entity.pdbx_description
1 polymer ?
#
loop_
_entity_poly.entity_id
_entity_poly.type
_entity_poly.pdbx_seq_one_letter_code
_entity_poly.pdbx_strand_id
1 'polypeptide(L)'
;GTGQAGVTLAPFAAWLDDWTLATLGAPADPFDAVTVSASGPGFSYTLAGTAEGPLMRQGEDGYSLKSDAGQASYYYSQPFLRVEGQLTLDGAAIPVTGRDWCRRRGRAARARRER
;
A
#
# COMPACT_ATOMS: atom_id res chain seq x y z
N GLY A 1 2.71 20.56 -12.73
CA GLY A 1 4.05 19.96 -12.90
C GLY A 1 4.09 19.19 -14.20
N THR A 2 5.26 19.07 -14.81
CA THR A 2 5.50 18.08 -15.88
C THR A 2 5.54 16.70 -15.21
N GLY A 3 4.37 16.13 -14.95
CA GLY A 3 4.21 15.07 -13.97
C GLY A 3 4.98 13.80 -14.33
N GLN A 4 5.75 13.30 -13.38
CA GLN A 4 6.55 12.09 -13.53
C GLN A 4 6.04 11.03 -12.57
N ALA A 5 5.80 9.84 -13.11
CA ALA A 5 5.40 8.68 -12.35
C ALA A 5 6.32 7.52 -12.68
N GLY A 6 6.49 6.61 -11.72
CA GLY A 6 7.26 5.40 -11.95
C GLY A 6 7.09 4.38 -10.85
N VAL A 7 7.66 3.20 -11.12
CA VAL A 7 7.58 2.06 -10.22
C VAL A 7 8.85 1.22 -10.31
N THR A 8 9.34 0.80 -9.15
CA THR A 8 10.34 -0.25 -8.94
C THR A 8 9.66 -1.41 -8.23
N LEU A 9 9.87 -2.64 -8.71
CA LEU A 9 9.17 -3.81 -8.16
C LEU A 9 9.87 -4.42 -6.94
N ALA A 10 11.19 -4.31 -6.83
CA ALA A 10 11.97 -4.92 -5.75
C ALA A 10 13.25 -4.10 -5.41
N PRO A 11 13.38 -3.56 -4.18
CA PRO A 11 12.27 -3.36 -3.23
C PRO A 11 11.16 -2.52 -3.89
N PHE A 12 9.91 -2.71 -3.45
CA PHE A 12 8.79 -2.01 -4.05
C PHE A 12 8.91 -0.51 -3.77
N ALA A 13 8.80 0.31 -4.81
CA ALA A 13 8.66 1.75 -4.70
C ALA A 13 7.77 2.26 -5.84
N ALA A 14 6.80 3.11 -5.54
CA ALA A 14 5.98 3.79 -6.53
C ALA A 14 5.94 5.28 -6.21
N TRP A 15 5.96 6.12 -7.24
CA TRP A 15 5.85 7.56 -7.08
C TRP A 15 4.98 8.21 -8.15
N LEU A 16 4.39 9.34 -7.77
CA LEU A 16 3.69 10.28 -8.64
C LEU A 16 3.99 11.67 -8.13
N ASP A 17 4.72 12.46 -8.90
CA ASP A 17 5.20 13.78 -8.48
C ASP A 17 5.89 13.71 -7.10
N ASP A 18 5.37 14.41 -6.10
CA ASP A 18 5.94 14.45 -4.75
C ASP A 18 5.42 13.35 -3.81
N TRP A 19 4.66 12.40 -4.34
CA TRP A 19 3.99 11.35 -3.56
C TRP A 19 4.73 10.04 -3.75
N THR A 20 5.10 9.39 -2.66
CA THR A 20 5.84 8.12 -2.68
C THR A 20 5.23 7.08 -1.75
N LEU A 21 5.32 5.83 -2.17
CA LEU A 21 5.10 4.64 -1.35
C LEU A 21 6.29 3.70 -1.59
N ALA A 22 7.03 3.38 -0.54
CA ALA A 22 8.19 2.50 -0.62
C ALA A 22 8.17 1.43 0.48
N THR A 23 8.72 0.27 0.17
CA THR A 23 8.97 -0.80 1.16
C THR A 23 10.43 -0.79 1.57
N LEU A 24 10.73 -1.07 2.84
CA LEU A 24 12.11 -1.08 3.35
C LEU A 24 12.90 -2.36 2.99
N GLY A 25 12.26 -3.39 2.45
CA GLY A 25 12.90 -4.68 2.14
C GLY A 25 12.95 -5.64 3.33
N ALA A 26 12.88 -6.94 2.99
CA ALA A 26 12.64 -8.16 3.77
C ALA A 26 12.32 -8.08 5.29
N PRO A 27 11.01 -8.10 5.61
CA PRO A 27 10.39 -9.09 6.50
C PRO A 27 9.69 -10.20 5.68
N ALA A 28 8.78 -10.98 6.29
CA ALA A 28 8.08 -12.08 5.60
C ALA A 28 7.22 -11.63 4.39
N ASP A 29 6.63 -10.43 4.43
CA ASP A 29 6.06 -9.72 3.27
C ASP A 29 6.77 -8.36 3.09
N PRO A 30 7.11 -7.93 1.86
CA PRO A 30 7.75 -6.63 1.63
C PRO A 30 6.97 -5.43 2.21
N PHE A 31 5.65 -5.53 2.35
CA PHE A 31 4.78 -4.46 2.87
C PHE A 31 4.57 -4.55 4.38
N ASP A 32 5.27 -5.44 5.08
CA ASP A 32 5.32 -5.42 6.54
C ASP A 32 6.00 -4.16 7.08
N ALA A 33 6.82 -3.49 6.27
CA ALA A 33 7.43 -2.22 6.59
C ALA A 33 7.36 -1.28 5.38
N VAL A 34 6.55 -0.22 5.50
CA VAL A 34 6.30 0.76 4.44
C VAL A 34 6.59 2.18 4.89
N THR A 35 7.03 3.01 3.95
CA THR A 35 7.09 4.46 4.10
C THR A 35 6.18 5.09 3.07
N VAL A 36 5.32 6.01 3.51
CA VAL A 36 4.48 6.84 2.64
C VAL A 36 4.86 8.29 2.86
N SER A 37 5.13 9.01 1.78
CA SER A 37 5.31 10.45 1.83
C SER A 37 4.43 11.15 0.80
N ALA A 38 3.97 12.35 1.13
CA ALA A 38 3.40 13.26 0.17
C ALA A 38 3.66 14.69 0.60
N SER A 39 3.74 15.59 -0.37
CA SER A 39 3.76 17.03 -0.12
C SER A 39 2.86 17.76 -1.10
N GLY A 40 2.46 18.96 -0.71
CA GLY A 40 1.66 19.88 -1.51
C GLY A 40 1.57 21.25 -0.84
N PRO A 41 0.84 22.20 -1.43
CA PRO A 41 0.64 23.51 -0.82
C PRO A 41 0.02 23.39 0.57
N GLY A 42 0.72 23.90 1.59
CA GLY A 42 0.25 23.93 2.98
C GLY A 42 0.42 22.62 3.76
N PHE A 43 0.88 21.53 3.14
CA PHE A 43 1.07 20.27 3.86
C PHE A 43 2.23 19.41 3.36
N SER A 44 2.78 18.60 4.26
CA SER A 44 3.57 17.42 3.91
C SER A 44 3.47 16.36 4.99
N TYR A 45 3.70 15.11 4.65
CA TYR A 45 3.88 14.07 5.65
C TYR A 45 4.91 13.04 5.21
N THR A 46 5.52 12.41 6.20
CA THR A 46 6.30 11.19 6.07
C THR A 46 5.86 10.25 7.18
N LEU A 47 5.30 9.11 6.81
CA LEU A 47 4.73 8.13 7.73
C LEU A 47 5.39 6.77 7.49
N ALA A 48 5.87 6.16 8.57
CA ALA A 48 6.34 4.78 8.58
C ALA A 48 5.25 3.88 9.15
N GLY A 49 4.89 2.83 8.41
CA GLY A 49 3.95 1.79 8.82
C GLY A 49 4.68 0.48 9.07
N THR A 50 4.44 -0.15 10.22
CA THR A 50 4.94 -1.48 10.57
C THR A 50 3.77 -2.43 10.83
N ALA A 51 3.78 -3.59 10.19
CA ALA A 51 2.78 -4.63 10.39
C ALA A 51 2.93 -5.30 11.77
N GLU A 52 1.83 -5.37 12.52
CA GLU A 52 1.72 -6.03 13.83
C GLU A 52 0.79 -7.26 13.79
N GLY A 53 0.59 -7.83 12.60
CA GLY A 53 -0.24 -9.01 12.43
C GLY A 53 -0.13 -9.61 11.04
N PRO A 54 -0.80 -10.75 10.79
CA PRO A 54 -0.62 -11.50 9.57
C PRO A 54 -1.25 -10.79 8.36
N LEU A 55 -0.65 -11.02 7.19
CA LEU A 55 -1.29 -10.69 5.93
C LEU A 55 -2.57 -11.50 5.75
N MET A 56 -3.70 -10.82 5.58
CA MET A 56 -4.99 -11.46 5.31
C MET A 56 -5.19 -11.65 3.81
N ARG A 57 -5.17 -12.91 3.37
CA ARG A 57 -5.48 -13.33 2.00
C ARG A 57 -6.98 -13.48 1.84
N GLN A 58 -7.58 -12.80 0.86
CA GLN A 58 -9.03 -12.78 0.67
C GLN A 58 -9.47 -13.81 -0.38
N GLY A 59 -10.63 -14.44 -0.17
CA GLY A 59 -11.11 -15.53 -1.02
C GLY A 59 -10.28 -16.79 -0.82
N GLU A 60 -9.93 -17.48 -1.91
CA GLU A 60 -9.10 -18.68 -1.89
C GLU A 60 -7.62 -18.29 -2.01
N ASP A 61 -6.92 -18.20 -0.88
CA ASP A 61 -5.49 -17.82 -0.77
C ASP A 61 -5.10 -16.50 -1.46
N GLY A 62 -6.06 -15.57 -1.56
CA GLY A 62 -5.90 -14.27 -2.18
C GLY A 62 -6.66 -14.17 -3.50
N TYR A 63 -7.07 -15.29 -4.11
CA TYR A 63 -7.93 -15.29 -5.28
C TYR A 63 -9.38 -14.97 -4.89
N SER A 64 -9.82 -13.76 -5.22
CA SER A 64 -11.17 -13.27 -4.93
C SER A 64 -12.00 -13.15 -6.21
N LEU A 65 -12.99 -14.03 -6.38
CA LEU A 65 -14.06 -13.88 -7.37
C LEU A 65 -14.92 -12.67 -7.03
N LYS A 66 -15.14 -11.80 -8.02
CA LYS A 66 -15.90 -10.55 -7.88
C LYS A 66 -17.29 -10.62 -8.53
N SER A 67 -17.50 -11.56 -9.43
CA SER A 67 -18.80 -11.81 -10.09
C SER A 67 -18.85 -13.19 -10.74
N ASP A 68 -20.07 -13.70 -10.94
CA ASP A 68 -20.36 -14.96 -11.64
C ASP A 68 -19.91 -14.95 -13.12
N ALA A 69 -19.60 -13.76 -13.65
CA ALA A 69 -19.03 -13.57 -14.98
C ALA A 69 -17.53 -13.94 -15.07
N GLY A 70 -16.92 -14.42 -13.99
CA GLY A 70 -15.54 -14.91 -13.94
C GLY A 70 -14.49 -13.80 -13.78
N GLN A 71 -14.90 -12.63 -13.28
CA GLN A 71 -13.96 -11.57 -12.91
C GLN A 71 -13.33 -11.92 -11.56
N ALA A 72 -12.01 -11.97 -11.51
CA ALA A 72 -11.27 -12.26 -10.28
C ALA A 72 -10.12 -11.29 -10.06
N SER A 73 -9.61 -11.25 -8.84
CA SER A 73 -8.46 -10.43 -8.47
C SER A 73 -7.68 -11.09 -7.35
N TYR A 74 -6.36 -10.93 -7.37
CA TYR A 74 -5.58 -11.17 -6.17
C TYR A 74 -5.84 -10.04 -5.18
N TYR A 75 -6.22 -10.36 -3.95
CA TYR A 75 -6.63 -9.39 -2.95
C TYR A 75 -6.10 -9.72 -1.57
N TYR A 76 -5.37 -8.77 -1.00
CA TYR A 76 -4.70 -8.89 0.29
C TYR A 76 -4.99 -7.68 1.16
N SER A 77 -5.07 -7.90 2.47
CA SER A 77 -5.25 -6.84 3.48
C SER A 77 -4.21 -6.96 4.58
N GLN A 78 -3.65 -5.82 4.98
CA GLN A 78 -2.77 -5.65 6.13
C GLN A 78 -3.46 -4.70 7.12
N PRO A 79 -4.37 -5.19 7.98
CA PRO A 79 -5.26 -4.35 8.80
C PRO A 79 -4.59 -3.79 10.07
N PHE A 80 -3.42 -4.30 10.44
CA PHE A 80 -2.74 -3.96 11.69
C PHE A 80 -1.40 -3.28 11.38
N LEU A 81 -1.44 -2.09 10.78
CA LEU A 81 -0.24 -1.25 10.63
C LEU A 81 -0.17 -0.28 11.80
N ARG A 82 0.88 -0.37 12.63
CA ARG A 82 1.26 0.72 13.53
C ARG A 82 1.96 1.79 12.71
N VAL A 83 1.46 3.01 12.78
CA VAL A 83 1.98 4.15 12.03
C VAL A 83 2.60 5.15 12.98
N GLU A 84 3.77 5.67 12.60
CA GLU A 84 4.44 6.78 13.25
C GLU A 84 5.08 7.70 12.21
N GLY A 85 5.22 8.98 12.52
CA GLY A 85 5.88 9.90 11.62
C GLY A 85 5.60 11.36 11.94
N GLN A 86 5.70 12.18 10.90
CA GLN A 86 5.54 13.62 11.00
C GLN A 86 4.55 14.12 9.95
N LEU A 87 3.61 14.93 10.39
CA LEU A 87 2.76 15.77 9.56
C LEU A 87 3.25 17.22 9.68
N THR A 88 3.43 17.91 8.57
CA THR A 88 3.67 19.35 8.55
C THR A 88 2.42 20.02 7.99
N LEU A 89 1.84 20.96 8.74
CA LEU A 89 0.71 21.78 8.31
C LEU A 89 1.06 23.25 8.53
N ASP A 90 0.92 24.08 7.49
CA ASP A 90 1.20 25.52 7.57
C ASP A 90 2.57 25.86 8.21
N GLY A 91 3.57 25.01 7.94
CA GLY A 91 4.93 25.14 8.47
C GLY A 91 5.15 24.56 9.87
N ALA A 92 4.11 24.11 10.57
CA ALA A 92 4.21 23.48 11.89
C ALA A 92 4.41 21.97 11.76
N ALA A 93 5.49 21.45 12.35
CA ALA A 93 5.78 20.02 12.44
C ALA A 93 5.04 19.38 13.61
N ILE A 94 4.28 18.32 13.34
CA ILE A 94 3.42 17.61 14.29
C ILE A 94 3.81 16.13 14.26
N PRO A 95 4.39 15.58 15.34
CA PRO A 95 4.60 14.14 15.43
C PRO A 95 3.25 13.43 15.56
N VAL A 96 3.06 12.37 14.81
CA VAL A 96 1.81 11.59 14.78
C VAL A 96 2.09 10.12 15.02
N THR A 97 1.17 9.46 15.69
CA THR A 97 1.12 8.00 15.80
C THR A 97 -0.31 7.53 15.55
N GLY A 98 -0.48 6.29 15.10
CA GLY A 98 -1.81 5.78 14.80
C GLY A 98 -1.83 4.32 14.35
N ARG A 99 -3.01 3.91 13.88
CA ARG A 99 -3.26 2.60 13.28
C ARG A 99 -3.80 2.80 11.87
N ASP A 100 -3.38 1.96 10.95
CA ASP A 100 -3.80 2.02 9.55
C ASP A 100 -4.08 0.62 8.97
N TRP A 101 -4.73 0.60 7.81
CA TRP A 101 -5.10 -0.59 7.07
C TRP A 101 -4.69 -0.44 5.60
N CYS A 102 -3.68 -1.20 5.17
CA CYS A 102 -3.31 -1.28 3.75
C CYS A 102 -4.08 -2.39 3.01
N ARG A 103 -4.59 -2.10 1.81
CA ARG A 103 -5.25 -3.07 0.93
C ARG A 103 -4.57 -3.08 -0.43
N ARG A 104 -4.22 -4.27 -0.93
CA ARG A 104 -3.54 -4.46 -2.23
C ARG A 104 -4.39 -5.32 -3.14
N ARG A 105 -4.69 -4.84 -4.35
CA ARG A 105 -5.45 -5.59 -5.36
C ARG A 105 -4.69 -5.65 -6.68
N GLY A 106 -4.53 -6.85 -7.24
CA GLY A 106 -3.97 -7.10 -8.56
C GLY A 106 -4.96 -7.78 -9.49
N ARG A 107 -4.66 -7.82 -10.79
CA ARG A 107 -5.43 -8.66 -11.72
C ARG A 107 -5.16 -10.13 -11.40
N ALA A 108 -6.21 -10.94 -11.39
CA ALA A 108 -6.07 -12.37 -11.54
C ALA A 108 -6.36 -12.74 -13.00
N ALA A 109 -5.76 -13.83 -13.50
CA ALA A 109 -6.15 -14.39 -14.78
C ALA A 109 -7.65 -14.73 -14.76
N ARG A 110 -8.34 -14.53 -15.89
CA ARG A 110 -9.73 -15.02 -16.04
C ARG A 110 -9.74 -16.51 -15.74
N ALA A 111 -10.66 -16.96 -14.90
CA ALA A 111 -10.92 -18.39 -14.77
C ALA A 111 -11.23 -18.93 -16.18
N ARG A 112 -10.49 -19.95 -16.63
CA ARG A 112 -10.93 -20.74 -17.78
C ARG A 112 -12.29 -21.31 -17.37
N ARG A 113 -13.35 -20.97 -18.12
CA ARG A 113 -14.59 -21.75 -18.04
C ARG A 113 -14.24 -23.13 -18.58
N GLU A 114 -14.06 -24.09 -17.69
CA GLU A 114 -14.19 -25.49 -18.09
C GLU A 114 -15.64 -25.68 -18.55
N ARG A 115 -15.78 -26.21 -19.77
CA ARG A 115 -17.05 -26.52 -20.41
C ARG A 115 -17.44 -27.95 -20.05
#